data_AF-A0A7J9W382-F1
#
_entry.id   AF-A0A7J9W382-F1
#
_cell.length_a   1.000
_cell.length_b   1.000
_cell.length_c   1.000
_cell.angle_alpha   90.00
_cell.angle_beta   90.00
_cell.angle_gamma   90.00
#
_symmetry.space_group_name_H-M   'P 1'
#
loop_
_entity.id
_entity.type
_entity.pdbx_description
1 polymer ?
#
loop_
_entity_poly.entity_id
_entity_poly.type
_entity_poly.pdbx_seq_one_letter_code
_entity_poly.pdbx_strand_id
1 'polypeptide(L)' 'QTWRTLRDELDRLALVTLATPDGQVAQRSALTPGHKTILASLELPEPPRYFDFTPTPG' A
#
# COMPACT_ATOMS: atom_id res chain seq x y z
N GLN A 1 12.32 14.63 11.21
CA GLN A 1 10.88 14.39 10.97
C GLN A 1 10.10 14.68 12.25
N THR A 2 8.91 15.29 12.18
CA THR A 2 8.01 15.36 13.36
C THR A 2 6.98 14.24 13.30
N TRP A 3 6.43 13.84 14.45
CA TRP A 3 5.39 12.81 14.52
C TRP A 3 4.16 13.11 13.64
N ARG A 4 3.79 14.39 13.54
CA ARG A 4 2.70 14.84 12.65
C ARG A 4 3.00 14.50 11.19
N THR A 5 4.19 14.82 10.71
CA THR A 5 4.59 14.55 9.33
C THR A 5 4.66 13.05 9.03
N LEU A 6 5.10 12.23 9.99
CA LEU A 6 5.11 10.77 9.84
C LEU A 6 3.69 10.22 9.68
N ARG A 7 2.75 10.69 10.52
CA ARG A 7 1.35 10.31 10.43
C ARG A 7 0.72 10.74 9.11
N ASP A 8 0.92 11.99 8.72
CA ASP A 8 0.35 12.54 7.47
C ASP A 8 0.86 11.80 6.23
N GLU A 9 2.13 11.37 6.21
CA GLU A 9 2.63 10.52 5.14
C GLU A 9 1.96 9.15 5.20
N LEU A 10 2.01 8.44 6.33
CA LEU A 10 1.45 7.08 6.46
C LEU A 10 -0.06 6.99 6.21
N ASP A 11 -0.84 8.03 6.55
CA ASP A 11 -2.28 8.07 6.29
C ASP A 11 -2.62 8.09 4.79
N ARG A 12 -1.66 8.44 3.92
CA ARG A 12 -1.83 8.36 2.45
C ARG A 12 -1.66 6.94 1.91
N LEU A 13 -1.13 6.02 2.71
CA LEU A 13 -1.02 4.62 2.36
C LEU A 13 -2.37 3.93 2.60
N ALA A 14 -3.21 3.90 1.56
CA ALA A 14 -4.50 3.22 1.59
C ALA A 14 -4.43 1.86 0.89
N LEU A 15 -5.16 0.87 1.41
CA LEU A 15 -5.47 -0.37 0.69
C LEU A 15 -6.76 -0.15 -0.11
N VAL A 16 -6.69 -0.41 -1.42
CA VAL A 16 -7.81 -0.28 -2.35
C VAL A 16 -8.18 -1.68 -2.83
N THR A 17 -9.45 -2.04 -2.67
CA THR A 17 -10.01 -3.26 -3.27
C THR A 17 -10.80 -2.88 -4.49
N LEU A 18 -10.44 -3.45 -5.64
CA LEU A 18 -11.14 -3.27 -6.90
C LEU A 18 -11.90 -4.57 -7.24
N ALA A 19 -13.21 -4.44 -7.44
CA ALA A 19 -14.05 -5.51 -7.93
C ALA A 19 -14.10 -5.50 -9.45
N THR A 20 -13.75 -6.62 -10.09
CA THR A 20 -13.93 -6.85 -11.53
C THR A 20 -14.86 -8.05 -11.76
N PRO A 21 -15.45 -8.22 -12.96
CA PRO A 21 -16.22 -9.43 -13.27
C PRO A 21 -15.41 -10.73 -13.09
N ASP A 22 -14.10 -10.65 -13.31
CA ASP A 22 -13.17 -11.78 -13.23
C ASP A 22 -12.62 -12.04 -11.81
N GLY A 23 -12.97 -11.21 -10.82
CA GLY A 23 -12.56 -11.42 -9.43
C GLY A 23 -12.39 -10.14 -8.61
N GLN A 24 -11.67 -10.27 -7.49
CA GLN A 24 -11.29 -9.15 -6.63
C GLN A 24 -9.78 -8.97 -6.64
N VAL A 25 -9.33 -7.71 -6.71
CA VAL A 25 -7.91 -7.35 -6.59
C VAL A 25 -7.75 -6.35 -5.45
N ALA A 26 -6.96 -6.71 -4.45
CA ALA A 26 -6.55 -5.80 -3.39
C ALA A 26 -5.14 -5.25 -3.68
N GLN A 27 -5.01 -3.93 -3.75
CA GLN A 27 -3.75 -3.24 -4.02
C GLN A 27 -3.56 -2.06 -3.07
N ARG A 28 -2.34 -1.84 -2.56
CA ARG A 28 -2.01 -0.56 -1.89
C ARG A 28 -1.85 0.57 -2.89
N SER A 29 -2.04 1.80 -2.41
CA SER A 29 -1.59 3.01 -3.11
C SER A 29 -0.08 2.98 -3.39
N ALA A 30 0.35 3.73 -4.39
CA ALA A 30 1.77 3.86 -4.71
C ALA A 30 2.51 4.54 -3.55
N LEU A 31 3.72 4.06 -3.23
CA LEU A 31 4.53 4.70 -2.19
C LEU A 31 4.99 6.07 -2.69
N THR A 32 4.75 7.11 -1.88
CA THR A 32 5.40 8.41 -2.05
C THR A 32 6.91 8.29 -1.71
N PRO A 33 7.75 9.23 -2.16
CA PRO A 33 9.15 9.31 -1.70
C PRO A 33 9.25 9.39 -0.17
N GLY A 34 8.31 10.09 0.50
CA GLY A 34 8.23 10.16 1.96
C GLY A 34 8.08 8.79 2.62
N HIS A 35 7.17 7.95 2.11
CA HIS A 35 7.03 6.57 2.57
C HIS A 35 8.31 5.76 2.42
N LYS A 36 8.98 5.85 1.26
CA LYS A 36 10.23 5.10 1.00
C LYS A 36 11.33 5.51 1.98
N THR A 37 11.46 6.81 2.25
CA THR A 37 12.43 7.33 3.24
C THR A 37 12.12 6.81 4.65
N ILE A 38 10.84 6.77 5.04
CA ILE A 38 10.43 6.22 6.35
C ILE A 38 10.78 4.73 6.45
N LEU A 39 10.41 3.92 5.45
CA LEU A 39 10.68 2.47 5.44
C LEU A 39 12.19 2.19 5.47
N ALA A 40 12.98 2.91 4.67
CA ALA A 40 14.43 2.79 4.67
C ALA A 40 15.05 3.17 6.02
N SER A 41 14.55 4.22 6.67
CA SER A 41 15.02 4.65 8.00
C SER A 41 14.68 3.63 9.10
N LEU A 42 13.67 2.81 8.88
CA LEU A 42 13.26 1.72 9.77
C LEU A 42 13.84 0.35 9.34
N GLU A 43 14.66 0.32 8.30
CA GLU A 43 15.23 -0.90 7.72
C GLU A 43 14.16 -1.93 7.31
N LEU A 44 12.98 -1.46 6.94
CA LEU A 44 11.85 -2.30 6.51
C LEU A 44 11.87 -2.50 4.99
N PRO A 45 11.56 -3.71 4.49
CA PRO A 45 11.40 -3.93 3.06
C PRO A 45 10.20 -3.13 2.51
N GLU A 46 10.25 -2.76 1.23
CA GLU A 46 9.10 -2.15 0.58
C GLU A 46 7.93 -3.15 0.57
N PRO A 47 6.75 -2.80 1.09
CA PRO A 47 5.62 -3.71 1.13
C PRO A 47 5.18 -4.09 -0.29
N PRO A 48 4.71 -5.32 -0.54
CA PRO A 48 4.18 -5.73 -1.83
C PRO A 48 3.02 -4.82 -2.26
N ARG A 49 2.90 -4.58 -3.57
CA ARG A 49 1.88 -3.68 -4.12
C ARG A 49 0.50 -4.34 -4.18
N TYR A 50 0.46 -5.61 -4.54
CA TYR A 50 -0.75 -6.42 -4.65
C TYR A 50 -0.78 -7.42 -3.49
N PHE A 51 -1.92 -7.58 -2.85
CA PHE A 51 -2.08 -8.44 -1.67
C PHE A 51 -2.91 -9.68 -1.95
N ASP A 52 -3.94 -9.57 -2.79
CA ASP A 52 -4.82 -10.69 -3.06
C ASP A 52 -5.37 -10.62 -4.49
N PHE A 53 -5.37 -11.77 -5.17
CA PHE A 53 -5.91 -11.95 -6.50
C PHE A 53 -6.81 -13.18 -6.43
N THR A 54 -8.10 -12.95 -6.20
CA THR A 54 -9.07 -14.04 -6.07
C THR A 54 -9.84 -14.13 -7.39
N PRO A 55 -9.48 -15.05 -8.31
CA PRO A 55 -10.22 -15.22 -9.55
C PRO A 55 -11.61 -15.81 -9.28
N THR A 56 -12.62 -15.37 -10.03
CA THR A 56 -13.96 -15.98 -9.98
C THR A 56 -13.86 -17.43 -10.50
N PRO A 57 -14.29 -18.46 -9.73
CA PRO A 57 -14.41 -19.82 -10.25
C PRO A 57 -15.46 -19.84 -11.36
N GLY A 58 -15.09 -20.37 -12.53
CA GLY A 58 -15.98 -20.51 -13.69
C GLY A 58 -17.07 -21.57 -13.51
#